data_AF-A0A5E4YDJ2-F1
#
_entry.id   AF-A0A5E4YDJ2-F1
#
_cell.length_a   1.000
_cell.length_b   1.000
_cell.length_c   1.000
_cell.angle_alpha   90.00
_cell.angle_beta   90.00
_cell.angle_gamma   90.00
#
_symmetry.space_group_name_H-M   'P 1'
#
loop_
_entity.id
_entity.type
_entity.pdbx_description
1 polymer ?
#
loop_
_entity_poly.entity_id
_entity_poly.type
_entity_poly.pdbx_seq_one_letter_code
_entity_poly.pdbx_strand_id
1 'polypeptide(L)'
;MTDSGLSERRALRVIGMSASAYRYQPSPDRNEALRAQIVALAQRHRRYGSGMIYLKLRQSGMTVNHKRVERLYAEEKLQVRRRKRKKVPVSDRQPLG
;
A
#
# COMPACT_ATOMS: atom_id res chain seq x y z
N MET A 1 47.30 4.66 26.09
CA MET A 1 46.06 3.94 26.40
C MET A 1 45.49 3.46 25.08
N THR A 2 45.86 2.26 24.67
CA THR A 2 45.41 1.69 23.39
C THR A 2 44.07 1.02 23.63
N ASP A 3 43.01 1.65 23.16
CA ASP A 3 41.68 1.04 23.10
C ASP A 3 41.72 -0.10 22.08
N SER A 4 42.15 -1.28 22.52
CA SER A 4 42.13 -2.50 21.71
C SER A 4 40.72 -3.08 21.71
N GLY A 5 39.79 -2.36 21.08
CA GLY A 5 38.42 -2.79 20.88
C GLY A 5 38.33 -4.14 20.15
N LEU A 6 37.29 -4.92 20.46
CA LEU A 6 36.99 -6.17 19.76
C LEU A 6 36.76 -5.90 18.27
N SER A 7 37.31 -6.75 17.39
CA SER A 7 36.96 -6.69 15.97
C SER A 7 35.46 -6.94 15.78
N GLU A 8 34.84 -6.33 14.78
CA GLU A 8 33.40 -6.51 14.46
C GLU A 8 32.99 -7.98 14.45
N ARG A 9 33.84 -8.85 13.87
CA ARG A 9 33.61 -10.31 13.87
C ARG A 9 33.58 -10.93 15.27
N ARG A 10 34.49 -10.53 16.16
CA ARG A 10 34.52 -11.01 17.55
C ARG A 10 33.33 -10.47 18.33
N ALA A 11 33.01 -9.18 18.19
CA ALA A 11 31.85 -8.57 18.84
C ALA A 11 30.54 -9.27 18.41
N LEU A 12 30.31 -9.44 17.11
CA LEU A 12 29.12 -10.11 16.59
C LEU A 12 29.00 -11.58 17.02
N ARG A 13 30.14 -12.30 17.15
CA ARG A 13 30.15 -13.66 17.69
C ARG A 13 29.74 -13.70 19.17
N VAL A 14 30.20 -12.74 19.98
CA VAL A 14 29.82 -12.63 21.40
C VAL A 14 28.32 -12.33 21.55
N ILE A 15 27.77 -11.47 20.70
CA ILE A 15 26.36 -11.04 20.76
C ILE A 15 25.43 -12.06 20.05
N GLY A 16 25.98 -12.99 19.27
CA GLY A 16 25.21 -13.99 18.52
C GLY A 16 24.48 -13.43 17.30
N MET A 17 24.94 -12.32 16.73
CA MET A 17 24.35 -11.67 15.55
C MET A 17 25.14 -12.00 14.28
N SER A 18 24.45 -12.20 13.16
CA SER A 18 25.13 -12.37 11.86
C SER A 18 25.66 -11.04 11.33
N ALA A 19 26.80 -11.08 10.64
CA ALA A 19 27.35 -9.88 9.98
C ALA A 19 26.42 -9.31 8.91
N SER A 20 25.62 -10.16 8.25
CA SER A 20 24.65 -9.72 7.25
C SER A 20 23.50 -8.92 7.88
N ALA A 21 23.00 -9.34 9.05
CA ALA A 21 21.97 -8.59 9.77
C ALA A 21 22.51 -7.24 10.28
N TYR A 22 23.74 -7.23 10.83
CA TYR A 22 24.39 -6.00 11.31
C TYR A 22 24.63 -4.99 10.17
N ARG A 23 25.03 -5.47 8.99
CA ARG A 23 25.33 -4.63 7.82
C ARG A 23 24.11 -4.30 6.97
N TYR A 24 22.94 -4.85 7.30
CA TYR A 24 21.75 -4.62 6.51
C TYR A 24 21.35 -3.15 6.57
N GLN A 25 21.35 -2.49 5.41
CA GLN A 25 20.77 -1.17 5.26
C GLN A 25 19.45 -1.30 4.49
N PRO A 26 18.31 -0.92 5.10
CA PRO A 26 17.04 -0.89 4.40
C PRO A 26 17.09 0.03 3.18
N SER A 27 16.54 -0.44 2.06
CA SER A 27 16.39 0.40 0.87
C SER A 27 15.27 1.42 1.08
N PRO A 28 15.42 2.68 0.62
CA PRO A 28 14.38 3.70 0.78
C PRO A 28 13.08 3.31 0.04
N ASP A 29 11.92 3.68 0.60
CA ASP A 29 10.62 3.40 -0.03
C ASP A 29 10.43 4.25 -1.29
N ARG A 30 10.62 3.63 -2.46
CA ARG A 30 10.39 4.27 -3.77
C ARG A 30 8.90 4.42 -4.11
N ASN A 31 7.98 4.14 -3.18
CA ASN A 31 6.54 4.23 -3.41
C ASN A 31 5.92 5.57 -2.96
N GLU A 32 6.63 6.42 -2.21
CA GLU A 32 6.05 7.64 -1.63
C GLU A 32 5.33 8.52 -2.67
N ALA A 33 6.00 8.85 -3.78
CA ALA A 33 5.42 9.66 -4.85
C ALA A 33 4.17 9.01 -5.48
N LEU A 34 4.18 7.67 -5.61
CA LEU A 34 3.04 6.93 -6.15
C LEU A 34 1.88 6.87 -5.13
N ARG A 35 2.16 6.68 -3.84
CA ARG A 35 1.15 6.73 -2.77
C ARG A 35 0.44 8.08 -2.77
N ALA A 36 1.20 9.17 -2.80
CA ALA A 36 0.65 10.52 -2.83
C ALA A 36 -0.32 10.73 -4.01
N GLN A 37 0.05 10.26 -5.21
CA GLN A 37 -0.83 10.34 -6.38
C GLN A 37 -2.08 9.46 -6.27
N ILE A 38 -1.94 8.23 -5.76
CA ILE A 38 -3.07 7.32 -5.50
C ILE A 38 -4.06 7.97 -4.53
N VAL A 39 -3.56 8.54 -3.42
CA VAL A 39 -4.38 9.22 -2.41
C VAL A 39 -5.08 10.43 -3.01
N ALA A 40 -4.36 11.28 -3.76
CA ALA A 40 -4.94 12.46 -4.41
C ALA A 40 -6.07 12.07 -5.39
N LEU A 41 -5.85 11.03 -6.21
CA LEU A 41 -6.89 10.53 -7.13
C LEU A 41 -8.08 9.93 -6.39
N ALA A 42 -7.85 9.18 -5.31
CA ALA A 42 -8.92 8.58 -4.51
C ALA A 42 -9.76 9.64 -3.78
N GLN A 43 -9.12 10.71 -3.28
CA GLN A 43 -9.82 11.84 -2.68
C GLN A 43 -10.65 12.61 -3.72
N ARG A 44 -10.08 12.88 -4.90
CA ARG A 44 -10.80 13.50 -6.02
C ARG A 44 -11.97 12.65 -6.51
N HIS A 45 -11.79 11.33 -6.56
CA HIS A 45 -12.77 10.37 -7.07
C HIS A 45 -13.20 9.36 -6.01
N ARG A 46 -13.96 9.82 -5.01
CA ARG A 46 -14.37 9.02 -3.83
C ARG A 46 -15.09 7.69 -4.10
N ARG A 47 -15.61 7.48 -5.31
CA ARG A 47 -16.32 6.24 -5.71
C ARG A 47 -15.41 5.25 -6.44
N TYR A 48 -14.18 5.62 -6.76
CA TYR A 48 -13.26 4.80 -7.54
C TYR A 48 -12.51 3.82 -6.65
N GLY A 49 -12.60 2.53 -7.00
CA GLY A 49 -11.75 1.49 -6.45
C GLY A 49 -10.36 1.47 -7.11
N SER A 50 -9.49 0.58 -6.64
CA SER A 50 -8.11 0.42 -7.11
C SER A 50 -7.99 0.31 -8.64
N GLY A 51 -8.87 -0.46 -9.29
CA GLY A 51 -8.88 -0.60 -10.75
C GLY A 51 -9.12 0.71 -11.50
N MET A 52 -10.05 1.55 -11.03
CA MET A 52 -10.31 2.86 -11.64
C MET A 52 -9.17 3.85 -11.41
N ILE A 53 -8.54 3.81 -10.23
CA ILE A 53 -7.35 4.61 -9.95
C ILE A 53 -6.18 4.20 -10.84
N TYR A 54 -5.97 2.90 -11.04
CA TYR A 54 -4.97 2.38 -11.97
C TYR A 54 -5.20 2.91 -13.40
N LEU A 55 -6.44 2.89 -13.89
CA LEU A 55 -6.76 3.44 -15.21
C LEU A 55 -6.48 4.94 -15.29
N LYS A 56 -6.77 5.72 -14.23
CA LYS A 56 -6.44 7.15 -14.18
C LYS A 56 -4.93 7.42 -14.21
N LEU A 57 -4.14 6.62 -13.50
CA LEU A 57 -2.67 6.70 -13.56
C LEU A 57 -2.13 6.36 -14.96
N ARG A 58 -2.73 5.40 -15.66
CA ARG A 58 -2.38 5.09 -17.05
C ARG A 58 -2.76 6.21 -18.01
N GLN A 59 -3.91 6.85 -17.80
CA GLN A 59 -4.35 8.02 -18.59
C GLN A 59 -3.39 9.21 -18.43
N SER A 60 -2.75 9.38 -17.27
CA SER A 60 -1.70 10.39 -17.07
C SER A 60 -0.32 9.97 -17.57
N GLY A 61 -0.23 8.89 -18.36
CA GLY A 61 1.02 8.40 -18.96
C GLY A 61 1.89 7.57 -18.02
N MET A 62 1.45 7.26 -16.79
CA MET A 62 2.28 6.52 -15.84
C MET A 62 2.21 5.01 -16.08
N THR A 63 3.37 4.38 -16.28
CA THR A 63 3.51 2.93 -16.49
C THR A 63 3.67 2.18 -15.16
N VAL A 64 2.56 1.98 -14.42
CA VAL A 64 2.56 1.21 -13.17
C VAL A 64 1.89 -0.15 -13.37
N ASN A 65 2.33 -1.18 -12.65
CA ASN A 65 1.61 -2.46 -12.59
C ASN A 65 0.33 -2.32 -11.75
N HIS A 66 -0.81 -2.83 -12.22
CA HIS A 66 -2.08 -2.80 -11.49
C HIS A 66 -1.97 -3.43 -10.10
N LYS A 67 -1.21 -4.52 -9.93
CA LYS A 67 -1.00 -5.19 -8.62
C LYS A 67 -0.31 -4.27 -7.61
N ARG A 68 0.63 -3.44 -8.09
CA ARG A 68 1.33 -2.46 -7.26
C ARG A 68 0.37 -1.37 -6.78
N VAL A 69 -0.51 -0.89 -7.66
CA VAL A 69 -1.54 0.09 -7.30
C VAL A 69 -2.52 -0.50 -6.30
N GLU A 70 -2.99 -1.72 -6.53
CA GLU A 70 -3.91 -2.41 -5.62
C GLU A 70 -3.33 -2.58 -4.21
N ARG A 71 -2.08 -3.04 -4.10
CA ARG A 71 -1.38 -3.17 -2.82
C ARG A 71 -1.28 -1.83 -2.08
N LEU A 72 -0.77 -0.79 -2.75
CA LEU A 72 -0.63 0.53 -2.13
C LEU A 72 -1.99 1.11 -1.73
N TYR A 73 -3.02 0.94 -2.56
CA TYR A 73 -4.38 1.39 -2.27
C TYR A 73 -4.97 0.72 -1.02
N ALA A 74 -4.67 -0.57 -0.81
CA ALA A 74 -5.07 -1.30 0.39
C ALA A 74 -4.28 -0.85 1.64
N GLU A 75 -2.96 -0.65 1.51
CA GLU A 75 -2.11 -0.13 2.60
C GLU A 75 -2.55 1.27 3.06
N GLU A 76 -2.97 2.14 2.13
CA GLU A 76 -3.53 3.46 2.43
C GLU A 76 -5.01 3.41 2.91
N LYS A 77 -5.58 2.22 3.08
CA LYS A 77 -6.97 2.00 3.56
C LYS A 77 -8.04 2.72 2.75
N LEU A 78 -7.85 2.85 1.44
CA LEU A 78 -8.73 3.62 0.55
C LEU A 78 -9.98 2.87 0.07
N GLN A 79 -10.24 1.67 0.58
CA GLN A 79 -11.33 0.81 0.10
C GLN A 79 -12.70 1.49 0.09
N VAL A 80 -13.36 1.48 -1.07
CA VAL A 80 -14.68 2.08 -1.25
C VAL A 80 -15.70 1.31 -0.42
N ARG A 81 -16.27 1.97 0.59
CA ARG A 81 -17.31 1.38 1.43
C ARG A 81 -18.57 1.08 0.60
N ARG A 82 -18.98 -0.18 0.56
CA ARG A 82 -20.27 -0.58 -0.01
C ARG A 82 -21.39 -0.10 0.91
N ARG A 83 -22.34 0.69 0.38
CA ARG A 83 -23.56 1.03 1.11
C ARG A 83 -24.40 -0.24 1.26
N LYS A 84 -24.75 -0.59 2.49
CA LYS A 84 -25.71 -1.66 2.77
C LYS A 84 -27.07 -1.20 2.25
N ARG A 85 -27.61 -1.84 1.21
CA ARG A 85 -28.98 -1.60 0.76
C ARG A 85 -29.94 -2.04 1.86
N LYS A 86 -30.97 -1.24 2.13
CA LYS A 86 -32.11 -1.67 2.96
C LYS A 86 -32.72 -2.89 2.27
N LYS A 87 -32.87 -3.99 3.01
CA LYS A 87 -33.65 -5.12 2.51
C LYS A 87 -35.10 -4.66 2.44
N VAL A 88 -35.61 -4.48 1.22
CA VAL A 88 -37.04 -4.29 1.01
C VAL A 88 -37.65 -5.70 1.05
N PRO A 89 -38.61 -5.98 1.95
CA PRO A 89 -39.32 -7.25 1.93
C PRO A 89 -39.98 -7.40 0.55
N VAL A 90 -39.97 -8.61 0.01
CA VAL A 90 -40.66 -8.90 -1.25
C VAL A 90 -42.15 -8.71 -1.00
N SER A 91 -42.69 -7.56 -1.38
CA SER A 91 -44.13 -7.34 -1.46
C SER A 91 -44.65 -7.99 -2.73
N ASP A 92 -45.93 -8.36 -2.75
CA ASP A 92 -46.59 -8.80 -3.97
C ASP A 92 -46.41 -7.74 -5.07
N ARG A 93 -46.14 -8.20 -6.30
CA ARG A 93 -45.94 -7.32 -7.45
C ARG A 93 -47.27 -6.63 -7.75
N GLN A 94 -47.39 -5.35 -7.42
CA GLN A 94 -48.50 -4.53 -7.89
C GLN A 94 -48.20 -4.01 -9.31
N PRO A 95 -49.20 -4.01 -10.21
CA PRO A 95 -49.06 -3.37 -11.50
C PRO A 95 -48.83 -1.86 -11.31
N LEU A 96 -47.99 -1.29 -12.17
CA LEU A 96 -47.88 0.15 -12.30
C LEU A 96 -49.21 0.62 -12.92
N GLY A 97 -50.04 1.27 -12.10
CA GLY A 97 -51.26 1.92 -12.57
C GLY A 97 -50.98 3.13 -13.43
#